data_AF-M0K133-F1
#
_entry.id   AF-M0K133-F1
#
_cell.length_a   1.000
_cell.length_b   1.000
_cell.length_c   1.000
_cell.angle_alpha   90.00
_cell.angle_beta   90.00
_cell.angle_gamma   90.00
#
_symmetry.space_group_name_H-M   'P 1'
#
loop_
_entity.id
_entity.type
_entity.pdbx_description
1 polymer ?
#
loop_
_entity_poly.entity_id
_entity_poly.type
_entity_poly.pdbx_seq_one_letter_code
_entity_poly.pdbx_strand_id
1 'polypeptide(L)'
;MEDVDGEEMPGAIVEAFLEREEGVRALLEELEKLTIEGRHEEVRDRVRNLADSDESVFYTVAFSLTNSRQFFGDVEAQLDVTAADRLRDLADTFPALAEPFNIVRTERADDRLNPVTDTSYAVSYHRGIESPMVTYSPLSGEQELYESRGTPSEVLRVASDLTSATTDALDVAMDNDYSVNTEELSALIDRREELETELSKLRDQLDELRRTPVSDE
;
A
#
# COMPACT_ATOMS: atom_id res chain seq x y z
N MET A 1 21.05 12.37 -1.57
CA MET A 1 20.61 12.69 -0.19
C MET A 1 20.97 11.44 0.59
N GLU A 2 21.69 11.60 1.69
CA GLU A 2 22.52 10.55 2.36
C GLU A 2 21.83 9.18 2.44
N ASP A 3 22.49 8.18 1.86
CA ASP A 3 22.32 6.79 2.28
C ASP A 3 22.60 6.75 3.78
N VAL A 4 21.55 6.56 4.57
CA VAL A 4 21.69 6.35 6.01
C VAL A 4 22.42 5.02 6.17
N ASP A 5 23.67 5.09 6.65
CA ASP A 5 24.55 3.98 6.94
C ASP A 5 23.81 2.87 7.72
N GLY A 6 23.43 1.80 7.01
CA GLY A 6 22.65 0.68 7.51
C GLY A 6 23.38 -0.24 8.50
N GLU A 7 24.57 0.12 8.98
CA GLU A 7 25.39 -0.73 9.87
C GLU A 7 25.39 -0.30 11.35
N GLU A 8 25.00 0.93 11.72
CA GLU A 8 25.06 1.42 13.12
C GLU A 8 23.70 1.65 13.79
N MET A 9 22.60 1.63 13.03
CA MET A 9 21.27 2.07 13.50
C MET A 9 20.41 1.06 14.30
N PRO A 10 20.52 -0.28 14.14
CA PRO A 10 19.56 -1.22 14.75
C PRO A 10 19.53 -1.21 16.28
N GLY A 11 20.68 -1.14 16.95
CA GLY A 11 20.77 -1.21 18.41
C GLY A 11 20.16 0.01 19.10
N ALA A 12 20.53 1.21 18.66
CA ALA A 12 20.08 2.46 19.29
C ALA A 12 18.57 2.67 19.17
N ILE A 13 17.97 2.34 18.01
CA ILE A 13 16.51 2.47 17.83
C ILE A 13 15.75 1.42 18.66
N VAL A 14 16.31 0.21 18.79
CA VAL A 14 15.71 -0.88 19.57
C VAL A 14 15.81 -0.61 21.07
N GLU A 15 16.91 -0.02 21.55
CA GLU A 15 17.02 0.42 22.95
C GLU A 15 15.94 1.43 23.31
N ALA A 16 15.66 2.41 22.45
CA ALA A 16 14.59 3.39 22.66
C ALA A 16 13.20 2.73 22.76
N PHE A 17 12.96 1.67 21.97
CA PHE A 17 11.77 0.83 22.10
C PHE A 17 11.76 0.07 23.42
N LEU A 18 12.84 -0.60 23.80
CA LEU A 18 12.91 -1.42 25.02
C LEU A 18 12.71 -0.59 26.30
N GLU A 19 13.19 0.66 26.33
CA GLU A 19 12.94 1.60 27.43
C GLU A 19 11.44 1.92 27.63
N ARG A 20 10.64 1.81 26.55
CA ARG A 20 9.23 2.19 26.50
C ARG A 20 8.31 1.00 26.18
N GLU A 21 8.82 -0.22 26.27
CA GLU A 21 8.19 -1.44 25.72
C GLU A 21 6.73 -1.58 26.16
N GLU A 22 6.43 -1.38 27.45
CA GLU A 22 5.07 -1.50 27.99
C GLU A 22 4.09 -0.50 27.35
N GLY A 23 4.53 0.76 27.16
CA GLY A 23 3.72 1.80 26.53
C GLY A 23 3.52 1.54 25.03
N VAL A 24 4.55 1.04 24.35
CA VAL A 24 4.44 0.69 22.93
C VAL A 24 3.52 -0.51 22.73
N ARG A 25 3.64 -1.56 23.55
CA ARG A 25 2.73 -2.72 23.49
C ARG A 25 1.28 -2.30 23.76
N ALA A 26 1.03 -1.44 24.74
CA ALA A 26 -0.31 -0.90 24.98
C ALA A 26 -0.86 -0.12 23.76
N LEU A 27 -0.01 0.67 23.10
CA LEU A 27 -0.39 1.33 21.85
C LEU A 27 -0.73 0.31 20.74
N LEU A 28 0.08 -0.73 20.56
CA LEU A 28 -0.18 -1.78 19.56
C LEU A 28 -1.49 -2.53 19.85
N GLU A 29 -1.79 -2.84 21.11
CA GLU A 29 -3.07 -3.43 21.50
C GLU A 29 -4.26 -2.52 21.14
N GLU A 30 -4.13 -1.20 21.34
CA GLU A 30 -5.16 -0.24 20.93
C GLU A 30 -5.34 -0.20 19.40
N LEU A 31 -4.24 -0.23 18.64
CA LEU A 31 -4.28 -0.25 17.18
C LEU A 31 -4.89 -1.55 16.64
N GLU A 32 -4.56 -2.69 17.24
CA GLU A 32 -5.13 -3.99 16.89
C GLU A 32 -6.64 -3.98 17.11
N LYS A 33 -7.09 -3.42 18.25
CA LYS A 33 -8.52 -3.26 18.53
C LYS A 33 -9.21 -2.40 17.48
N LEU A 34 -8.62 -1.26 17.09
CA LEU A 34 -9.18 -0.40 16.04
C LEU A 34 -9.25 -1.13 14.68
N THR A 35 -8.26 -1.95 14.37
CA THR A 35 -8.23 -2.77 13.15
C THR A 35 -9.39 -3.77 13.15
N ILE A 36 -9.63 -4.46 14.26
CA ILE A 36 -10.78 -5.38 14.42
C ILE A 36 -12.13 -4.63 14.32
N GLU A 37 -12.20 -3.39 14.80
CA GLU A 37 -13.38 -2.53 14.69
C GLU A 37 -13.58 -1.95 13.26
N GLY A 38 -12.68 -2.22 12.32
CA GLY A 38 -12.73 -1.70 10.94
C GLY A 38 -12.34 -0.22 10.82
N ARG A 39 -11.70 0.35 11.84
CA ARG A 39 -11.32 1.78 11.91
C ARG A 39 -9.94 2.02 11.30
N HIS A 40 -9.76 1.56 10.06
CA HIS A 40 -8.45 1.54 9.38
C HIS A 40 -7.85 2.95 9.16
N GLU A 41 -8.67 3.96 8.89
CA GLU A 41 -8.22 5.36 8.79
C GLU A 41 -7.60 5.85 10.11
N GLU A 42 -8.23 5.57 11.24
CA GLU A 42 -7.70 5.96 12.54
C GLU A 42 -6.43 5.20 12.92
N VAL A 43 -6.36 3.90 12.56
CA VAL A 43 -5.12 3.13 12.72
C VAL A 43 -4.00 3.83 11.96
N ARG A 44 -4.24 4.20 10.70
CA ARG A 44 -3.23 4.84 9.87
C ARG A 44 -2.78 6.19 10.42
N ASP A 45 -3.71 7.02 10.86
CA ASP A 45 -3.39 8.33 11.44
C ASP A 45 -2.58 8.19 12.73
N ARG A 46 -2.90 7.20 13.58
CA ARG A 46 -2.10 6.93 14.78
C ARG A 46 -0.71 6.40 14.45
N VAL A 47 -0.57 5.55 13.44
CA VAL A 47 0.75 5.08 12.98
C VAL A 47 1.58 6.23 12.39
N ARG A 48 0.97 7.14 11.61
CA ARG A 48 1.63 8.37 11.14
C ARG A 48 2.08 9.25 12.31
N ASN A 49 1.21 9.47 13.29
CA ASN A 49 1.54 10.24 14.48
C ASN A 49 2.69 9.60 15.28
N LEU A 50 2.75 8.26 15.36
CA LEU A 50 3.88 7.55 15.96
C LEU A 50 5.16 7.82 15.17
N ALA A 51 5.12 7.72 13.84
CA ALA A 51 6.26 8.04 12.99
C ALA A 51 6.71 9.51 13.07
N ASP A 52 5.81 10.45 13.39
CA ASP A 52 6.14 11.87 13.62
C ASP A 52 6.73 12.14 15.01
N SER A 53 6.25 11.42 16.04
CA SER A 53 6.59 11.71 17.43
C SER A 53 7.76 10.89 17.96
N ASP A 54 7.91 9.65 17.51
CA ASP A 54 8.94 8.73 17.95
C ASP A 54 9.37 7.80 16.80
N GLU A 55 10.19 8.36 15.91
CA GLU A 55 10.69 7.71 14.71
C GLU A 55 11.43 6.39 15.01
N SER A 56 12.23 6.35 16.08
CA SER A 56 12.97 5.16 16.48
C SER A 56 12.06 4.00 16.88
N VAL A 57 11.01 4.29 17.66
CA VAL A 57 9.99 3.29 18.02
C VAL A 57 9.23 2.85 16.78
N PHE A 58 8.83 3.78 15.93
CA PHE A 58 8.10 3.47 14.69
C PHE A 58 8.89 2.49 13.81
N TYR A 59 10.15 2.78 13.50
CA TYR A 59 10.97 1.90 12.66
C TYR A 59 11.26 0.56 13.33
N THR A 60 11.49 0.54 14.65
CA THR A 60 11.66 -0.71 15.39
C THR A 60 10.45 -1.61 15.24
N VAL A 61 9.24 -1.08 15.43
CA VAL A 61 8.00 -1.85 15.26
C VAL A 61 7.81 -2.25 13.79
N ALA A 62 7.98 -1.31 12.85
CA ALA A 62 7.81 -1.60 11.42
C ALA A 62 8.73 -2.74 10.96
N PHE A 63 10.02 -2.70 11.31
CA PHE A 63 10.96 -3.76 10.95
C PHE A 63 10.65 -5.08 11.66
N SER A 64 10.25 -5.03 12.93
CA SER A 64 9.84 -6.23 13.67
C SER A 64 8.66 -6.93 13.01
N LEU A 65 7.62 -6.17 12.62
CA LEU A 65 6.42 -6.70 11.97
C LEU A 65 6.68 -7.27 10.56
N THR A 66 7.72 -6.80 9.85
CA THR A 66 8.12 -7.39 8.56
C THR A 66 8.78 -8.77 8.68
N ASN A 67 9.07 -9.21 9.91
CA ASN A 67 9.75 -10.46 10.21
C ASN A 67 11.09 -10.63 9.46
N SER A 68 11.83 -9.53 9.31
CA SER A 68 13.09 -9.49 8.56
C SER A 68 14.21 -10.22 9.29
N ARG A 69 14.75 -11.28 8.67
CA ARG A 69 15.87 -12.06 9.22
C ARG A 69 17.14 -11.23 9.42
N GLN A 70 17.39 -10.29 8.51
CA GLN A 70 18.54 -9.39 8.59
C GLN A 70 18.42 -8.50 9.82
N PHE A 71 17.28 -7.84 9.99
CA PHE A 71 17.02 -6.96 11.13
C PHE A 71 17.21 -7.69 12.47
N PHE A 72 16.63 -8.88 12.63
CA PHE A 72 16.84 -9.63 13.87
C PHE A 72 18.29 -10.07 14.06
N GLY A 73 18.99 -10.46 13.00
CA GLY A 73 20.41 -10.80 13.07
C GLY A 73 21.26 -9.62 13.55
N ASP A 74 20.96 -8.40 13.08
CA ASP A 74 21.65 -7.19 13.49
C ASP A 74 21.36 -6.85 14.97
N VAL A 75 20.10 -7.00 15.41
CA VAL A 75 19.71 -6.82 16.82
C VAL A 75 20.41 -7.84 17.73
N GLU A 76 20.50 -9.10 17.33
CA GLU A 76 21.20 -10.15 18.08
C GLU A 76 22.70 -9.87 18.22
N ALA A 77 23.30 -9.31 17.17
CA ALA A 77 24.72 -8.98 17.16
C ALA A 77 25.07 -7.74 18.01
N GLN A 78 24.17 -6.75 18.05
CA GLN A 78 24.41 -5.47 18.73
C GLN A 78 23.90 -5.45 20.18
N LEU A 79 22.79 -6.14 20.46
CA LEU A 79 22.17 -6.23 21.78
C LEU A 79 22.31 -7.67 22.31
N ASP A 80 21.25 -8.46 22.20
CA ASP A 80 21.25 -9.88 22.53
C ASP A 80 20.06 -10.62 21.88
N VAL A 81 20.06 -11.96 22.01
CA VAL A 81 18.99 -12.83 21.53
C VAL A 81 17.65 -12.57 22.23
N THR A 82 17.68 -12.11 23.49
CA THR A 82 16.44 -11.83 24.24
C THR A 82 15.72 -10.60 23.68
N ALA A 83 16.46 -9.57 23.27
CA ALA A 83 15.93 -8.39 22.60
C ALA A 83 15.28 -8.78 21.26
N ALA A 84 15.95 -9.59 20.45
CA ALA A 84 15.40 -10.07 19.19
C ALA A 84 14.14 -10.93 19.40
N ASP A 85 14.12 -11.81 20.40
CA ASP A 85 12.95 -12.64 20.71
C ASP A 85 11.73 -11.79 21.14
N ARG A 86 11.94 -10.72 21.90
CA ARG A 86 10.85 -9.78 22.24
C ARG A 86 10.27 -9.06 21.03
N LEU A 87 11.10 -8.74 20.03
CA LEU A 87 10.65 -8.11 18.80
C LEU A 87 9.92 -9.09 17.88
N ARG A 88 10.36 -10.36 17.83
CA ARG A 88 9.65 -11.44 17.10
C ARG A 88 8.23 -11.64 17.65
N ASP A 89 8.09 -11.60 18.97
CA ASP A 89 6.80 -11.69 19.65
C ASP A 89 5.80 -10.61 19.21
N LEU A 90 6.26 -9.43 18.76
CA LEU A 90 5.38 -8.41 18.19
C LEU A 90 4.74 -8.86 16.88
N ALA A 91 5.51 -9.47 15.98
CA ALA A 91 5.00 -9.97 14.70
C ALA A 91 4.02 -11.13 14.90
N ASP A 92 4.27 -11.98 15.90
CA ASP A 92 3.37 -13.07 16.25
C ASP A 92 2.09 -12.58 16.93
N THR A 93 2.17 -11.52 17.74
CA THR A 93 1.04 -10.98 18.51
C THR A 93 0.16 -10.02 17.71
N PHE A 94 0.76 -9.18 16.86
CA PHE A 94 0.06 -8.11 16.12
C PHE A 94 0.25 -8.23 14.60
N PRO A 95 -0.04 -9.39 13.98
CA PRO A 95 0.20 -9.58 12.54
C PRO A 95 -0.65 -8.65 11.68
N ALA A 96 -1.84 -8.23 12.15
CA ALA A 96 -2.74 -7.34 11.40
C ALA A 96 -2.17 -5.92 11.23
N LEU A 97 -1.22 -5.51 12.08
CA LEU A 97 -0.59 -4.20 12.02
C LEU A 97 0.57 -4.13 11.02
N ALA A 98 1.04 -5.26 10.50
CA ALA A 98 2.18 -5.30 9.59
C ALA A 98 1.96 -4.45 8.34
N GLU A 99 0.78 -4.55 7.72
CA GLU A 99 0.45 -3.77 6.53
C GLU A 99 0.34 -2.25 6.82
N PRO A 100 -0.45 -1.78 7.82
CA PRO A 100 -0.49 -0.37 8.18
C PRO A 100 0.90 0.26 8.44
N PHE A 101 1.78 -0.44 9.15
CA PHE A 101 3.14 0.04 9.40
C PHE A 101 4.00 0.06 8.12
N ASN A 102 3.93 -0.97 7.28
CA ASN A 102 4.68 -0.99 6.02
C ASN A 102 4.22 0.13 5.07
N ILE A 103 2.92 0.40 5.05
CA ILE A 103 2.33 1.48 4.27
C ILE A 103 2.87 2.83 4.75
N VAL A 104 2.78 3.16 6.03
CA VAL A 104 3.30 4.44 6.56
C VAL A 104 4.82 4.55 6.37
N ARG A 105 5.54 3.43 6.47
CA ARG A 105 6.99 3.40 6.18
C ARG A 105 7.28 3.80 4.73
N THR A 106 6.46 3.31 3.80
CA THR A 106 6.55 3.64 2.37
C THR A 106 6.20 5.11 2.11
N GLU A 107 5.17 5.64 2.80
CA GLU A 107 4.83 7.06 2.74
C GLU A 107 6.00 7.96 3.14
N ARG A 108 6.72 7.58 4.20
CA ARG A 108 7.88 8.33 4.70
C ARG A 108 9.11 8.22 3.82
N ALA A 109 9.43 7.00 3.39
CA ALA A 109 10.64 6.75 2.62
C ALA A 109 10.58 7.39 1.23
N ASP A 110 9.40 7.36 0.60
CA ASP A 110 9.25 7.68 -0.83
C ASP A 110 8.41 8.95 -1.08
N ASP A 111 8.10 9.73 -0.04
CA ASP A 111 7.20 10.90 -0.11
C ASP A 111 5.85 10.56 -0.79
N ARG A 112 5.36 9.34 -0.53
CA ARG A 112 4.09 8.83 -1.07
C ARG A 112 2.96 9.21 -0.11
N LEU A 113 1.76 9.39 -0.65
CA LEU A 113 0.56 9.60 0.14
C LEU A 113 -0.52 8.59 -0.28
N ASN A 114 -1.00 7.79 0.67
CA ASN A 114 -2.05 6.80 0.43
C ASN A 114 -1.79 5.90 -0.79
N PRO A 115 -0.61 5.23 -0.90
CA PRO A 115 -0.31 4.37 -2.04
C PRO A 115 -1.42 3.34 -2.25
N VAL A 116 -1.96 3.29 -3.47
CA VAL A 116 -3.02 2.34 -3.82
C VAL A 116 -2.39 0.94 -3.89
N THR A 117 -2.91 0.02 -3.09
CA THR A 117 -2.46 -1.38 -3.01
C THR A 117 -3.44 -2.33 -3.67
N ASP A 118 -4.72 -1.99 -3.70
CA ASP A 118 -5.78 -2.81 -4.31
C ASP A 118 -6.96 -1.94 -4.77
N THR A 119 -7.97 -2.52 -5.41
CA THR A 119 -9.22 -1.87 -5.80
C THR A 119 -10.40 -2.83 -5.60
N SER A 120 -11.29 -2.48 -4.68
CA SER A 120 -12.59 -3.15 -4.54
C SER A 120 -13.54 -2.69 -5.63
N TYR A 121 -14.34 -3.59 -6.20
CA TYR A 121 -15.37 -3.21 -7.17
C TYR A 121 -16.59 -4.13 -7.15
N ALA A 122 -17.73 -3.58 -7.59
CA ALA A 122 -18.98 -4.29 -7.80
C ALA A 122 -19.63 -3.84 -9.12
N VAL A 123 -20.22 -4.79 -9.85
CA VAL A 123 -20.91 -4.53 -11.12
C VAL A 123 -22.42 -4.70 -10.93
N SER A 124 -23.19 -3.75 -11.45
CA SER A 124 -24.66 -3.79 -11.47
C SER A 124 -25.19 -3.34 -12.83
N TYR A 125 -26.48 -3.51 -13.09
CA TYR A 125 -27.13 -3.02 -14.31
C TYR A 125 -28.23 -2.04 -13.95
N HIS A 126 -28.15 -0.81 -14.47
CA HIS A 126 -29.12 0.24 -14.20
C HIS A 126 -30.17 0.31 -15.29
N ARG A 127 -31.34 -0.30 -15.04
CA ARG A 127 -32.43 -0.40 -16.01
C ARG A 127 -32.95 0.94 -16.52
N GLY A 128 -32.90 2.01 -15.72
CA GLY A 128 -33.41 3.32 -16.12
C GLY A 128 -32.58 4.04 -17.20
N ILE A 129 -31.33 3.65 -17.40
CA ILE A 129 -30.46 4.17 -18.47
C ILE A 129 -29.89 3.05 -19.35
N GLU A 130 -30.41 1.83 -19.15
CA GLU A 130 -30.03 0.62 -19.88
C GLU A 130 -28.52 0.37 -19.98
N SER A 131 -27.79 0.70 -18.91
CA SER A 131 -26.33 0.60 -18.88
C SER A 131 -25.84 -0.24 -17.70
N PRO A 132 -24.78 -1.06 -17.89
CA PRO A 132 -23.99 -1.54 -16.77
C PRO A 132 -23.40 -0.37 -15.97
N MET A 133 -23.17 -0.62 -14.70
CA MET A 133 -22.60 0.30 -13.73
C MET A 133 -21.51 -0.42 -12.95
N VAL A 134 -20.41 0.27 -12.73
CA VAL A 134 -19.30 -0.19 -11.90
C VAL A 134 -19.20 0.75 -10.71
N THR A 135 -19.32 0.20 -9.51
CA THR A 135 -18.92 0.87 -8.26
C THR A 135 -17.52 0.39 -7.94
N TYR A 136 -16.58 1.29 -7.67
CA TYR A 136 -15.21 0.93 -7.33
C TYR A 136 -14.65 1.85 -6.24
N SER A 137 -13.74 1.28 -5.44
CA SER A 137 -13.05 1.97 -4.35
C SER A 137 -11.58 1.56 -4.35
N PRO A 138 -10.65 2.46 -4.71
CA PRO A 138 -9.23 2.22 -4.50
C PRO A 138 -8.93 2.07 -3.01
N LEU A 139 -8.09 1.09 -2.69
CA LEU A 139 -7.70 0.73 -1.34
C LEU A 139 -6.23 1.05 -1.11
N SER A 140 -5.90 1.48 0.11
CA SER A 140 -4.51 1.61 0.58
C SER A 140 -4.38 0.80 1.87
N GLY A 141 -3.96 -0.45 1.71
CA GLY A 141 -4.23 -1.52 2.65
C GLY A 141 -5.74 -1.73 2.80
N GLU A 142 -6.19 -1.95 4.03
CA GLU A 142 -7.62 -2.07 4.35
C GLU A 142 -8.40 -0.73 4.36
N GLN A 143 -7.74 0.40 4.06
CA GLN A 143 -8.40 1.70 4.02
C GLN A 143 -9.01 2.00 2.64
N GLU A 144 -10.33 2.18 2.58
CA GLU A 144 -10.99 2.77 1.41
C GLU A 144 -10.64 4.26 1.28
N LEU A 145 -10.13 4.66 0.11
CA LEU A 145 -9.74 6.05 -0.14
C LEU A 145 -10.93 6.92 -0.56
N TYR A 146 -11.73 6.41 -1.50
CA TYR A 146 -12.98 7.00 -1.95
C TYR A 146 -13.81 5.95 -2.67
N GLU A 147 -15.13 6.15 -2.70
CA GLU A 147 -16.04 5.36 -3.54
C GLU A 147 -16.44 6.19 -4.77
N SER A 148 -16.43 5.54 -5.94
CA SER A 148 -16.94 6.11 -7.19
C SER A 148 -17.87 5.13 -7.88
N ARG A 149 -18.82 5.66 -8.65
CA ARG A 149 -19.76 4.87 -9.44
C ARG A 149 -19.96 5.50 -10.80
N GLY A 150 -19.77 4.71 -11.85
CA GLY A 150 -19.92 5.16 -13.22
C GLY A 150 -20.26 4.04 -14.18
N THR A 151 -20.60 4.43 -15.41
CA THR A 151 -20.68 3.50 -16.53
C THR A 151 -19.28 2.99 -16.91
N PRO A 152 -19.15 1.84 -17.60
CA PRO A 152 -17.85 1.38 -18.07
C PRO A 152 -17.08 2.41 -18.90
N SER A 153 -17.78 3.26 -19.67
CA SER A 153 -17.14 4.33 -20.44
C SER A 153 -16.49 5.40 -19.55
N GLU A 154 -17.11 5.73 -18.42
CA GLU A 154 -16.56 6.72 -17.47
C GLU A 154 -15.38 6.13 -16.70
N VAL A 155 -15.46 4.86 -16.30
CA VAL A 155 -14.34 4.16 -15.65
C VAL A 155 -13.12 4.07 -16.58
N LEU A 156 -13.32 3.69 -17.85
CA LEU A 156 -12.24 3.61 -18.84
C LEU A 156 -11.63 4.98 -19.14
N ARG A 157 -12.41 6.06 -19.07
CA ARG A 157 -11.87 7.41 -19.19
C ARG A 157 -10.88 7.71 -18.06
N VAL A 158 -11.24 7.43 -16.81
CA VAL A 158 -10.33 7.62 -15.67
C VAL A 158 -9.07 6.77 -15.83
N ALA A 159 -9.21 5.51 -16.22
CA ALA A 159 -8.05 4.64 -16.48
C ALA A 159 -7.13 5.22 -17.57
N SER A 160 -7.69 5.71 -18.68
CA SER A 160 -6.94 6.33 -19.77
C SER A 160 -6.23 7.61 -19.33
N ASP A 161 -6.90 8.47 -18.56
CA ASP A 161 -6.33 9.72 -18.05
C ASP A 161 -5.14 9.42 -17.12
N LEU A 162 -5.27 8.42 -16.23
CA LEU A 162 -4.19 7.99 -15.33
C LEU A 162 -3.01 7.33 -16.07
N THR A 163 -3.27 6.46 -17.05
CA THR A 163 -2.21 5.88 -17.89
C THR A 163 -1.45 6.97 -18.65
N SER A 164 -2.14 8.00 -19.14
CA SER A 164 -1.50 9.14 -19.82
C SER A 164 -0.64 9.95 -18.84
N ALA A 165 -1.11 10.17 -17.61
CA ALA A 165 -0.32 10.85 -16.58
C ALA A 165 0.94 10.03 -16.21
N THR A 166 0.87 8.70 -16.19
CA THR A 166 2.05 7.83 -15.99
C THR A 166 3.06 8.00 -17.12
N THR A 167 2.63 8.07 -18.38
CA THR A 167 3.56 8.31 -19.50
C THR A 167 4.19 9.70 -19.42
N ASP A 168 3.41 10.72 -19.08
CA ASP A 168 3.93 12.09 -18.91
C ASP A 168 4.99 12.16 -17.80
N ALA A 169 4.80 11.43 -16.70
CA ALA A 169 5.77 11.37 -15.61
C ALA A 169 7.10 10.72 -16.05
N LEU A 170 7.05 9.68 -16.88
CA LEU A 170 8.24 9.03 -17.45
C LEU A 170 8.94 9.92 -18.47
N ASP A 171 8.17 10.65 -19.28
CA ASP A 171 8.71 11.64 -20.23
C ASP A 171 9.46 12.74 -19.48
N VAL A 172 8.90 13.26 -18.37
CA VAL A 172 9.60 14.21 -17.49
C VAL A 172 10.90 13.62 -16.95
N ALA A 173 10.90 12.34 -16.53
CA ALA A 173 12.13 11.70 -16.06
C ALA A 173 13.19 11.59 -17.18
N MET A 174 12.80 11.19 -18.39
CA MET A 174 13.69 11.10 -19.54
C MET A 174 14.23 12.47 -19.97
N ASP A 175 13.37 13.49 -20.03
CA ASP A 175 13.74 14.86 -20.42
C ASP A 175 14.71 15.53 -19.45
N ASN A 176 14.71 15.10 -18.18
CA ASN A 176 15.59 15.62 -17.13
C ASN A 176 16.74 14.67 -16.74
N ASP A 177 16.97 13.60 -17.51
CA ASP A 177 17.98 12.55 -17.23
C ASP A 177 17.87 11.95 -15.80
N TYR A 178 16.64 11.85 -15.27
CA TYR A 178 16.38 11.21 -13.99
C TYR A 178 16.32 9.69 -14.14
N SER A 179 17.01 8.98 -13.24
CA SER A 179 16.95 7.52 -13.19
C SER A 179 15.61 7.05 -12.62
N VAL A 180 14.97 6.12 -13.31
CA VAL A 180 13.90 5.29 -12.74
C VAL A 180 14.54 4.08 -12.10
N ASN A 181 14.21 3.78 -10.83
CA ASN A 181 14.77 2.63 -10.15
C ASN A 181 14.30 1.32 -10.80
N THR A 182 15.07 0.24 -10.65
CA THR A 182 14.81 -1.03 -11.34
C THR A 182 13.54 -1.73 -10.86
N GLU A 183 13.18 -1.57 -9.59
CA GLU A 183 11.98 -2.19 -9.00
C GLU A 183 10.70 -1.56 -9.58
N GLU A 184 10.67 -0.23 -9.64
CA GLU A 184 9.60 0.55 -10.27
C GLU A 184 9.51 0.22 -11.76
N LEU A 185 10.64 0.13 -12.47
CA LEU A 185 10.62 -0.22 -13.89
C LEU A 185 10.06 -1.63 -14.13
N SER A 186 10.44 -2.61 -13.31
CA SER A 186 9.87 -3.96 -13.37
C SER A 186 8.37 -3.95 -13.08
N ALA A 187 7.93 -3.25 -12.02
CA ALA A 187 6.52 -3.13 -11.67
C ALA A 187 5.71 -2.47 -12.81
N LEU A 188 6.23 -1.41 -13.43
CA LEU A 188 5.59 -0.73 -14.57
C LEU A 188 5.44 -1.66 -15.77
N ILE A 189 6.44 -2.51 -16.06
CA ILE A 189 6.37 -3.50 -17.14
C ILE A 189 5.26 -4.52 -16.85
N ASP A 190 5.25 -5.10 -15.65
CA ASP A 190 4.25 -6.10 -15.27
C ASP A 190 2.83 -5.52 -15.32
N ARG A 191 2.63 -4.31 -14.78
CA ARG A 191 1.31 -3.63 -14.79
C ARG A 191 0.86 -3.27 -16.19
N ARG A 192 1.78 -2.86 -17.08
CA ARG A 192 1.45 -2.62 -18.49
C ARG A 192 0.93 -3.89 -19.16
N GLU A 193 1.59 -5.03 -18.95
CA GLU A 193 1.21 -6.31 -19.56
C GLU A 193 -0.14 -6.83 -19.03
N GLU A 194 -0.40 -6.66 -17.74
CA GLU A 194 -1.71 -6.92 -17.13
C GLU A 194 -2.80 -6.04 -17.78
N LEU A 195 -2.54 -4.74 -17.94
CA LEU A 195 -3.48 -3.79 -18.54
C LEU A 195 -3.78 -4.14 -20.01
N GLU A 196 -2.76 -4.48 -20.80
CA GLU A 196 -2.91 -4.92 -22.19
C GLU A 196 -3.77 -6.19 -22.29
N THR A 197 -3.59 -7.13 -21.36
CA THR A 197 -4.37 -8.36 -21.29
C THR A 197 -5.86 -8.07 -21.05
N GLU A 198 -6.18 -7.22 -20.08
CA GLU A 198 -7.56 -6.85 -19.78
C GLU A 198 -8.21 -6.02 -20.88
N LEU A 199 -7.47 -5.10 -21.52
CA LEU A 199 -7.95 -4.34 -22.68
C LEU A 199 -8.25 -5.24 -23.88
N SER A 200 -7.47 -6.30 -24.09
CA SER A 200 -7.76 -7.29 -25.12
C SER A 200 -9.07 -8.03 -24.85
N LYS A 201 -9.30 -8.48 -23.60
CA LYS A 201 -10.56 -9.13 -23.20
C LYS A 201 -11.76 -8.20 -23.39
N LEU A 202 -11.62 -6.93 -22.99
CA LEU A 202 -12.65 -5.92 -23.18
C LEU A 202 -12.98 -5.74 -24.67
N ARG A 203 -11.97 -5.66 -25.55
CA ARG A 203 -12.18 -5.55 -27.00
C ARG A 203 -13.03 -6.72 -27.52
N ASP A 204 -12.69 -7.94 -27.12
CA ASP A 204 -13.40 -9.14 -27.57
C ASP A 204 -14.87 -9.12 -27.10
N GLN A 205 -15.12 -8.68 -25.86
CA GLN A 205 -16.49 -8.49 -25.33
C GLN A 205 -17.28 -7.41 -26.07
N LEU A 206 -16.65 -6.27 -26.40
CA LEU A 206 -17.29 -5.20 -27.16
C LEU A 206 -17.66 -5.66 -28.57
N ASP A 207 -16.81 -6.47 -29.21
CA ASP A 207 -17.08 -7.03 -30.54
C ASP A 207 -18.21 -8.08 -30.50
N GLU A 208 -18.33 -8.85 -29.41
CA GLU A 208 -19.46 -9.76 -29.18
C GLU A 208 -20.78 -8.99 -29.01
N LEU A 209 -20.79 -7.93 -28.18
CA LEU A 209 -21.96 -7.07 -27.99
C LEU A 209 -22.40 -6.40 -29.29
N ARG A 210 -21.46 -5.94 -30.13
CA ARG A 210 -21.77 -5.38 -31.46
C ARG A 210 -22.42 -6.38 -32.41
N ARG A 211 -22.12 -7.67 -32.27
CA ARG A 211 -22.69 -8.75 -33.10
C ARG A 211 -24.03 -9.26 -32.57
N THR A 212 -24.39 -8.91 -31.33
CA THR A 212 -25.64 -9.30 -30.70
C THR A 212 -26.73 -8.34 -31.16
N PRO A 213 -27.80 -8.81 -31.83
CA PRO A 213 -28.88 -7.93 -32.27
C PRO A 213 -29.57 -7.31 -31.05
N VAL A 214 -29.72 -5.99 -31.05
CA VAL A 214 -30.56 -5.29 -30.07
C VAL A 214 -32.00 -5.60 -30.46
N SER A 215 -32.70 -6.37 -29.63
CA SER A 215 -34.14 -6.57 -29.81
C SER A 215 -34.84 -5.26 -29.43
N ASP A 216 -35.27 -4.49 -30.43
CA ASP A 216 -36.19 -3.36 -30.22
C ASP A 216 -37.55 -3.92 -29.75
N GLU A 217 -37.88 -3.78 -28.46
CA GLU A 217 -39.27 -3.85 -27.95
C GLU A 217 -39.79 -2.45 -27.60
#